data_AF-A0A7S0LP66-F1
#
_entry.id   AF-A0A7S0LP66-F1
#
_cell.length_a   1.000
_cell.length_b   1.000
_cell.length_c   1.000
_cell.angle_alpha   90.00
_cell.angle_beta   90.00
_cell.angle_gamma   90.00
#
_symmetry.space_group_name_H-M   'P 1'
#
loop_
_entity.id
_entity.type
_entity.pdbx_description
1 polymer ?
#
loop_
_entity_poly.entity_id
_entity_poly.type
_entity_poly.pdbx_seq_one_letter_code
_entity_poly.pdbx_strand_id
1 'polypeptide(L)'
;ARFDMQRAEEHPNWLKEARKNEHTPETVEYGISSFVFRARLPFHPERLHTALGDRPRAGALKNLLRLKGFVWLAPMSSQQGVAALAGTQFAVTPGQPWWASVKREQWPADLKEDILKDWQNP
;
A
#
# COMPACT_ATOMS: atom_id res chain seq x y z
N ALA A 1 0.52 19.87 -16.91
CA ALA A 1 1.68 19.38 -17.68
C ALA A 1 1.45 17.91 -18.00
N ARG A 2 1.65 17.46 -19.25
CA ARG A 2 1.50 16.05 -19.64
C ARG A 2 2.83 15.35 -19.35
N PHE A 3 2.79 14.25 -18.60
CA PHE A 3 3.96 13.40 -18.36
C PHE A 3 4.47 12.83 -19.69
N ASP A 4 5.78 12.83 -19.89
CA ASP A 4 6.48 12.30 -21.07
C ASP A 4 7.66 11.44 -20.59
N MET A 5 7.61 10.16 -20.96
CA MET A 5 8.57 9.16 -20.49
C MET A 5 9.95 9.35 -21.12
N GLN A 6 10.03 9.72 -22.41
CA GLN A 6 11.30 9.93 -23.12
C GLN A 6 12.07 11.10 -22.50
N ARG A 7 11.35 12.19 -22.18
CA ARG A 7 11.95 13.36 -21.54
C ARG A 7 12.38 13.10 -20.09
N ALA A 8 11.70 12.20 -19.38
CA ALA A 8 12.08 11.81 -18.02
C ALA A 8 13.36 10.96 -18.00
N GLU A 9 13.54 10.08 -18.99
CA GLU A 9 14.71 9.21 -19.16
C GLU A 9 15.98 9.96 -19.58
N GLU A 10 15.88 11.18 -20.12
CA GLU A 10 17.06 11.99 -20.47
C GLU A 10 17.54 12.86 -19.30
N HIS A 11 16.81 12.89 -18.18
CA HIS A 11 17.07 13.86 -17.11
C HIS A 11 18.32 13.50 -16.28
N PRO A 12 19.41 14.27 -16.28
CA PRO A 12 20.69 13.88 -15.68
C PRO A 12 20.62 13.56 -14.18
N ASN A 13 19.57 14.03 -13.49
CA ASN A 13 19.33 13.75 -12.08
C ASN A 13 18.72 12.37 -11.81
N TRP A 14 18.06 11.70 -12.77
CA TRP A 14 17.59 10.32 -12.55
C TRP A 14 18.76 9.34 -12.41
N LEU A 15 19.88 9.62 -13.11
CA LEU A 15 21.10 8.81 -13.00
C LEU A 15 21.77 8.98 -11.64
N LYS A 16 21.69 10.19 -11.07
CA LYS A 16 22.11 10.45 -9.68
C LYS A 16 21.16 9.75 -8.72
N GLU A 17 19.86 9.79 -9.01
CA GLU A 17 18.86 9.11 -8.20
C GLU A 17 18.89 7.56 -8.30
N ALA A 18 19.38 6.99 -9.38
CA ALA A 18 19.49 5.54 -9.52
C ALA A 18 20.76 4.98 -8.87
N ARG A 19 21.75 5.83 -8.58
CA ARG A 19 23.01 5.41 -7.95
C ARG A 19 22.76 5.10 -6.47
N LYS A 20 22.76 3.80 -6.16
CA LYS A 20 22.85 3.25 -4.80
C LYS A 20 23.96 4.01 -4.05
N ASN A 21 23.58 4.82 -3.06
CA ASN A 21 24.42 5.50 -2.05
C ASN A 21 24.61 7.04 -2.17
N GLU A 22 24.03 7.75 -3.14
CA GLU A 22 24.10 9.23 -3.21
C GLU A 22 22.79 9.94 -2.82
N HIS A 23 21.96 9.29 -1.99
CA HIS A 23 20.68 9.84 -1.56
C HIS A 23 20.69 10.20 -0.09
N THR A 24 20.31 11.43 0.19
CA THR A 24 19.80 11.77 1.51
C THR A 24 18.40 11.18 1.59
N PRO A 25 18.09 10.29 2.55
CA PRO A 25 16.74 9.76 2.70
C PRO A 25 15.73 10.90 2.83
N GLU A 26 14.53 10.76 2.26
CA GLU A 26 13.49 11.81 2.32
C GLU A 26 13.12 12.17 3.76
N THR A 27 13.39 11.28 4.72
CA THR A 27 13.29 11.52 6.16
C THR A 27 14.20 12.65 6.63
N VAL A 28 15.43 12.72 6.11
CA VAL A 28 16.45 13.70 6.50
C VAL A 28 16.28 15.00 5.72
N GLU A 29 15.88 14.91 4.46
CA GLU A 29 15.76 16.08 3.57
C GLU A 29 14.40 16.79 3.69
N TYR A 30 13.31 16.03 3.85
CA TYR A 30 11.93 16.55 3.83
C TYR A 30 11.12 16.22 5.09
N GLY A 31 11.71 15.50 6.06
CA GLY A 31 10.99 15.04 7.25
C GLY A 31 9.95 13.95 6.96
N ILE A 32 10.01 13.31 5.79
CA ILE A 32 9.03 12.29 5.36
C ILE A 32 9.50 10.93 5.83
N SER A 33 8.73 10.28 6.70
CA SER A 33 8.99 8.91 7.13
C SER A 33 7.93 7.94 6.61
N SER A 34 8.28 6.66 6.57
CA SER A 34 7.39 5.56 6.20
C SER A 34 7.25 4.59 7.37
N PHE A 35 6.06 4.05 7.55
CA PHE A 35 5.78 3.02 8.55
C PHE A 35 4.83 1.97 8.00
N VAL A 36 4.84 0.78 8.59
CA VAL A 36 3.92 -0.30 8.24
C VAL A 36 2.85 -0.42 9.31
N PHE A 37 1.59 -0.25 8.91
CA PHE A 37 0.43 -0.49 9.76
C PHE A 37 -0.15 -1.88 9.47
N ARG A 38 -0.45 -2.64 10.53
CA ARG A 38 -1.07 -3.98 10.44
C ARG A 38 -2.27 -4.04 11.38
N ALA A 39 -3.39 -4.56 10.89
CA ALA A 39 -4.58 -4.82 11.69
C ALA A 39 -5.11 -6.22 11.39
N ARG A 40 -5.56 -6.92 12.44
CA ARG A 40 -6.15 -8.27 12.36
C ARG A 40 -7.67 -8.29 12.33
N LEU A 41 -8.30 -7.11 12.33
CA LEU A 41 -9.75 -6.97 12.26
C LEU A 41 -10.14 -6.30 10.95
N PRO A 42 -11.29 -6.69 10.37
CA PRO A 42 -11.78 -6.04 9.16
C PRO A 42 -12.16 -4.58 9.43
N PHE A 43 -11.98 -3.75 8.42
CA PHE A 43 -12.44 -2.38 8.40
C PHE A 43 -13.90 -2.30 7.98
N HIS A 44 -14.64 -1.38 8.60
CA HIS A 44 -15.93 -0.94 8.08
C HIS A 44 -15.67 -0.05 6.84
N PRO A 45 -16.23 -0.38 5.67
CA PRO A 45 -15.92 0.33 4.42
C PRO A 45 -16.12 1.84 4.49
N GLU A 46 -17.27 2.29 5.01
CA GLU A 46 -17.57 3.72 5.11
C GLU A 46 -16.63 4.46 6.07
N ARG A 47 -16.34 3.90 7.25
CA ARG A 47 -15.42 4.52 8.22
C ARG A 47 -14.01 4.65 7.65
N LEU A 48 -13.57 3.65 6.87
CA LEU A 48 -12.29 3.70 6.19
C LEU A 48 -12.27 4.80 5.12
N HIS A 49 -13.33 4.89 4.31
CA HIS A 49 -13.46 5.93 3.30
C HIS A 49 -13.49 7.33 3.93
N THR A 50 -14.27 7.54 4.99
CA THR A 50 -14.29 8.80 5.72
C THR A 50 -12.93 9.15 6.32
N ALA A 51 -12.17 8.18 6.82
CA ALA A 51 -10.86 8.45 7.40
C ALA A 51 -9.78 8.82 6.35
N LEU A 52 -9.82 8.22 5.16
CA LEU A 52 -8.74 8.33 4.16
C LEU A 52 -9.10 9.15 2.91
N GLY A 53 -10.36 9.05 2.47
CA GLY A 53 -10.91 9.72 1.29
C GLY A 53 -11.40 11.14 1.56
N ASP A 54 -12.07 11.36 2.71
CA ASP A 54 -12.59 12.69 3.02
C ASP A 54 -11.48 13.68 3.42
N ARG A 55 -11.75 14.97 3.19
CA ARG A 55 -10.82 16.08 3.46
C ARG A 55 -11.55 17.18 4.24
N PRO A 56 -10.88 17.85 5.21
CA PRO A 56 -9.52 17.58 5.67
C PRO A 56 -9.43 16.31 6.53
N ARG A 57 -8.33 15.57 6.41
CA ARG A 57 -8.05 14.41 7.28
C ARG A 57 -7.64 14.89 8.67
N ALA A 58 -8.10 14.19 9.71
CA ALA A 58 -7.83 14.53 11.10
C ALA A 58 -6.61 13.79 11.68
N GLY A 59 -6.04 14.34 12.75
CA GLY A 59 -4.97 13.70 13.53
C GLY A 59 -3.74 13.32 12.71
N ALA A 60 -3.20 12.12 12.95
CA ALA A 60 -2.01 11.61 12.28
C ALA A 60 -2.18 11.44 10.75
N LEU A 61 -3.42 11.35 10.25
CA LEU A 61 -3.70 11.21 8.82
C LEU A 61 -3.68 12.55 8.05
N LYS A 62 -3.63 13.68 8.77
CA LYS A 62 -3.57 15.03 8.19
C LYS A 62 -2.41 15.19 7.21
N ASN A 63 -1.24 14.66 7.59
CA ASN A 63 0.00 14.77 6.82
C ASN A 63 0.31 13.49 6.02
N LEU A 64 -0.65 12.57 5.88
CA LEU A 64 -0.45 11.36 5.10
C LEU A 64 -0.34 11.73 3.61
N LEU A 65 0.84 11.48 3.04
CA LEU A 65 1.16 11.76 1.64
C LEU A 65 0.76 10.61 0.71
N ARG A 66 1.08 9.38 1.11
CA ARG A 66 0.86 8.18 0.32
C ARG A 66 0.56 6.98 1.22
N LEU A 67 -0.27 6.08 0.72
CA LEU A 67 -0.44 4.72 1.25
C LEU A 67 -0.57 3.73 0.09
N LYS A 68 -0.05 2.53 0.27
CA LYS A 68 -0.26 1.38 -0.60
C LYS A 68 -0.31 0.13 0.27
N GLY A 69 -1.26 -0.75 0.03
CA GLY A 69 -1.30 -2.03 0.71
C GLY A 69 -2.59 -2.80 0.48
N PHE A 70 -2.75 -3.85 1.28
CA PHE A 70 -3.95 -4.67 1.30
C PHE A 70 -4.80 -4.30 2.50
N VAL A 71 -6.12 -4.31 2.33
CA VAL A 71 -7.10 -4.04 3.38
C VAL A 71 -8.12 -5.17 3.43
N TRP A 72 -8.46 -5.57 4.65
CA TRP A 72 -9.58 -6.48 4.88
C TRP A 72 -10.84 -5.64 5.13
N LEU A 73 -11.85 -5.76 4.26
CA LEU A 73 -13.14 -5.10 4.43
C LEU A 73 -14.16 -6.09 4.99
N ALA A 74 -14.98 -5.64 5.95
CA ALA A 74 -15.98 -6.47 6.62
C ALA A 74 -16.92 -7.24 5.67
N PRO A 75 -17.50 -6.65 4.60
CA PRO A 75 -18.36 -7.38 3.68
C PRO A 75 -17.61 -8.31 2.71
N MET A 76 -16.29 -8.21 2.61
CA MET A 76 -15.46 -8.97 1.66
C MET A 76 -14.47 -9.85 2.44
N SER A 77 -14.99 -10.80 3.23
CA SER A 77 -14.16 -11.61 4.13
C SER A 77 -13.21 -12.57 3.41
N SER A 78 -13.56 -13.03 2.21
CA SER A 78 -12.76 -13.96 1.43
C SER A 78 -11.76 -13.29 0.48
N GLN A 79 -11.83 -11.97 0.33
CA GLN A 79 -11.08 -11.23 -0.69
C GLN A 79 -10.31 -10.06 -0.10
N GLN A 80 -9.12 -9.81 -0.64
CA GLN A 80 -8.34 -8.63 -0.33
C GLN A 80 -8.93 -7.41 -1.03
N GLY A 81 -8.93 -6.26 -0.36
CA GLY A 81 -8.98 -4.96 -1.02
C GLY A 81 -7.56 -4.45 -1.26
N VAL A 82 -7.28 -3.89 -2.44
CA VAL A 82 -6.02 -3.18 -2.71
C VAL A 82 -6.27 -1.70 -2.49
N ALA A 83 -5.69 -1.16 -1.43
CA ALA A 83 -5.84 0.24 -1.04
C ALA A 83 -4.66 1.06 -1.57
N ALA A 84 -4.97 2.19 -2.21
CA ALA A 84 -3.99 3.16 -2.67
C ALA A 84 -4.45 4.57 -2.33
N LEU A 85 -3.53 5.36 -1.77
CA LEU A 85 -3.70 6.78 -1.55
C LEU A 85 -2.50 7.51 -2.15
N ALA A 86 -2.76 8.52 -2.97
CA ALA A 86 -1.73 9.45 -3.45
C ALA A 86 -2.29 10.88 -3.39
N GLY A 87 -1.74 11.70 -2.49
CA GLY A 87 -2.19 13.06 -2.26
C GLY A 87 -3.64 13.11 -1.77
N THR A 88 -4.56 13.46 -2.67
CA THR A 88 -6.01 13.60 -2.39
C THR A 88 -6.83 12.41 -2.85
N GLN A 89 -6.28 11.54 -3.69
CA GLN A 89 -7.02 10.41 -4.26
C GLN A 89 -6.83 9.19 -3.39
N PHE A 90 -7.93 8.64 -2.88
CA PHE A 90 -7.98 7.37 -2.19
C PHE A 90 -8.90 6.41 -2.94
N ALA A 91 -8.44 5.20 -3.18
CA ALA A 91 -9.21 4.15 -3.81
C ALA A 91 -8.95 2.80 -3.16
N VAL A 92 -9.97 1.95 -3.17
CA VAL A 92 -9.85 0.53 -2.85
C VAL A 92 -10.42 -0.24 -4.02
N THR A 93 -9.62 -1.12 -4.62
CA THR A 93 -10.05 -2.00 -5.71
C THR A 93 -10.07 -3.46 -5.26
N PRO A 94 -10.89 -4.33 -5.86
CA PRO A 94 -10.86 -5.76 -5.56
C PRO A 94 -9.48 -6.36 -5.86
N GLY A 95 -8.94 -7.13 -4.93
CA GLY A 95 -7.67 -7.86 -5.04
C GLY A 95 -7.87 -9.37 -5.18
N GLN A 96 -6.81 -10.12 -4.90
CA GLN A 96 -6.85 -11.59 -4.87
C GLN A 96 -7.58 -12.10 -3.62
N PRO A 97 -8.05 -13.36 -3.61
CA PRO A 97 -8.54 -13.99 -2.39
C PRO A 97 -7.46 -14.02 -1.29
N TRP A 98 -7.89 -13.99 -0.02
CA TRP A 98 -6.96 -14.32 1.06
C TRP A 98 -6.56 -15.79 0.97
N TRP A 99 -5.28 -16.12 1.20
CA TRP A 99 -4.85 -17.52 1.26
C TRP A 99 -5.63 -18.33 2.31
N ALA A 100 -6.09 -17.66 3.38
CA ALA A 100 -7.01 -18.23 4.37
C ALA A 100 -8.38 -18.65 3.85
N SER A 101 -8.78 -18.16 2.68
CA SER A 101 -10.05 -18.50 2.03
C SER A 101 -9.86 -19.45 0.84
N VAL A 102 -8.63 -19.78 0.47
CA VAL A 102 -8.30 -20.72 -0.60
C VAL A 102 -7.95 -22.07 0.03
N LYS A 103 -8.50 -23.16 -0.51
CA LYS A 103 -8.19 -24.52 -0.05
C LYS A 103 -6.69 -24.81 -0.23
N ARG A 104 -6.05 -25.45 0.75
CA ARG A 104 -4.59 -25.67 0.76
C ARG A 104 -4.11 -26.49 -0.44
N GLU A 105 -4.95 -27.34 -1.00
CA GLU A 105 -4.65 -28.15 -2.18
C GLU A 105 -4.55 -27.31 -3.46
N GLN A 106 -5.13 -26.10 -3.46
CA GLN A 106 -5.11 -25.15 -4.58
C GLN A 106 -3.99 -24.13 -4.45
N TRP A 107 -3.20 -24.17 -3.37
CA TRP A 107 -2.08 -23.25 -3.20
C TRP A 107 -0.95 -23.61 -4.18
N PRO A 108 -0.30 -22.64 -4.83
CA PRO A 108 0.90 -22.89 -5.62
C PRO A 108 2.00 -23.53 -4.76
N ALA A 109 2.59 -24.62 -5.25
CA ALA A 109 3.55 -25.41 -4.48
C ALA A 109 4.83 -24.62 -4.14
N ASP A 110 5.24 -23.74 -5.04
CA ASP A 110 6.39 -22.84 -4.92
C ASP A 110 6.19 -21.73 -3.89
N LEU A 111 4.95 -21.29 -3.66
CA LEU A 111 4.64 -20.21 -2.71
C LEU A 111 4.30 -20.71 -1.30
N LYS A 112 4.13 -22.03 -1.12
CA LYS A 112 3.62 -22.59 0.15
C LYS A 112 4.50 -22.24 1.35
N GLU A 113 5.82 -22.31 1.21
CA GLU A 113 6.74 -21.98 2.31
C GLU A 113 6.69 -20.50 2.67
N ASP A 114 6.60 -19.62 1.68
CA ASP A 114 6.53 -18.17 1.89
C ASP A 114 5.20 -17.76 2.52
N ILE A 115 4.09 -18.36 2.09
CA ILE A 115 2.77 -18.16 2.70
C ILE A 115 2.81 -18.55 4.18
N LEU A 116 3.48 -19.66 4.52
CA LEU A 116 3.58 -20.14 5.91
C LEU A 116 4.47 -19.27 6.80
N LYS A 117 5.52 -18.63 6.26
CA LYS A 117 6.36 -17.68 7.02
C LYS A 117 5.58 -16.48 7.53
N ASP A 118 4.68 -15.96 6.69
CA ASP A 118 3.84 -14.81 7.02
C ASP A 118 2.47 -15.19 7.61
N TRP A 119 2.20 -16.49 7.76
CA TRP A 119 0.92 -16.99 8.25
C TRP A 119 0.73 -16.72 9.73
N GLN A 120 -0.44 -16.21 10.09
CA GLN A 120 -0.86 -16.07 11.48
C GLN A 120 -2.24 -16.69 11.64
N ASN A 121 -2.36 -17.66 12.55
CA ASN A 121 -3.66 -18.28 12.86
C ASN A 121 -4.66 -17.23 13.40
N PRO A 122 -5.97 -17.39 13.17
CA PRO A 122 -7.02 -16.49 13.66
C PRO A 122 -6.88 -16.15 15.14
#